data_AF-A0A643BT06-F1
#
_entry.id   AF-A0A643BT06-F1
#
_cell.length_a   1.000
_cell.length_b   1.000
_cell.length_c   1.000
_cell.angle_alpha   90.00
_cell.angle_beta   90.00
_cell.angle_gamma   90.00
#
_symmetry.space_group_name_H-M   'P 1'
#
loop_
_entity.id
_entity.type
_entity.pdbx_description
1 polymer ?
#
loop_
_entity_poly.entity_id
_entity_poly.type
_entity_poly.pdbx_seq_one_letter_code
_entity_poly.pdbx_strand_id
1 'polypeptide(L)'
;RDNACEKTSYMFLRKELPVRLANTMREVNLLPDNLLNRPSVGLVQSWYMQSFLELLEYENKSPEDPHVLDNFLQVLIKVRNRHNDVVPTMAQGVIEYKEKFGFDPFISSNIQYFLDRFYTNRISFRMLINQHTLLFGGDTNPAHPKHIGSIDPTCNVADVVKGGSGSDA
;
A
#
# COMPACT_ATOMS: atom_id res chain seq x y z
N ARG A 1 18.47 -12.50 10.52
CA ARG A 1 18.47 -11.01 10.50
C ARG A 1 19.80 -10.45 10.04
N ASP A 2 20.89 -11.23 10.16
CA ASP A 2 22.28 -10.81 9.93
C ASP A 2 22.62 -10.29 8.51
N ASN A 3 21.71 -10.42 7.53
CA ASN A 3 21.90 -9.91 6.16
C ASN A 3 20.97 -8.73 5.79
N ALA A 4 20.10 -8.25 6.69
CA ALA A 4 19.20 -7.14 6.39
C ALA A 4 19.91 -5.79 6.60
N CYS A 5 20.00 -4.97 5.55
CA CYS A 5 20.61 -3.64 5.61
C CYS A 5 19.54 -2.54 5.47
N GLU A 6 19.33 -1.79 6.54
CA GLU A 6 18.35 -0.70 6.60
C GLU A 6 18.64 0.38 5.56
N LYS A 7 19.91 0.80 5.43
CA LYS A 7 20.35 1.79 4.45
C LYS A 7 20.02 1.38 3.02
N THR A 8 20.29 0.12 2.65
CA THR A 8 19.95 -0.40 1.31
C THR A 8 18.44 -0.41 1.09
N SER A 9 17.67 -0.83 2.10
CA SER A 9 16.21 -0.83 2.03
C SER A 9 15.65 0.59 1.87
N TYR A 10 16.15 1.56 2.65
CA TYR A 10 15.80 2.97 2.53
C TYR A 10 16.11 3.53 1.13
N MET A 11 17.31 3.29 0.60
CA MET A 11 17.73 3.77 -0.73
C MET A 11 16.84 3.23 -1.86
N PHE A 12 16.38 1.99 -1.71
CA PHE A 12 15.41 1.39 -2.63
C PHE A 12 14.02 2.02 -2.48
N LEU A 13 13.46 2.02 -1.26
CA LEU A 13 12.08 2.41 -1.01
C LEU A 13 11.81 3.90 -1.26
N ARG A 14 12.78 4.78 -0.95
CA ARG A 14 12.63 6.22 -1.21
C ARG A 14 12.43 6.54 -2.69
N LYS A 15 12.83 5.65 -3.60
CA LYS A 15 12.62 5.76 -5.05
C LYS A 15 11.44 4.93 -5.54
N GLU A 16 11.39 3.67 -5.14
CA GLU A 16 10.39 2.71 -5.61
C GLU A 16 8.96 3.11 -5.17
N LEU A 17 8.78 3.58 -3.94
CA LEU A 17 7.45 3.93 -3.44
C LEU A 17 6.86 5.15 -4.18
N PRO A 18 7.58 6.27 -4.37
CA PRO A 18 7.09 7.35 -5.23
C PRO A 18 6.76 6.92 -6.66
N VAL A 19 7.57 6.05 -7.29
CA VAL A 19 7.30 5.53 -8.64
C VAL A 19 5.97 4.78 -8.68
N ARG A 20 5.72 3.88 -7.72
CA ARG A 20 4.45 3.14 -7.65
C ARG A 20 3.25 4.04 -7.39
N LEU A 21 3.40 5.04 -6.51
CA LEU A 21 2.35 6.02 -6.26
C LEU A 21 2.02 6.83 -7.50
N ALA A 22 3.04 7.33 -8.21
CA ALA A 22 2.87 8.11 -9.43
C ALA A 22 2.18 7.30 -10.54
N ASN A 23 2.56 6.03 -10.72
CA ASN A 23 1.90 5.13 -11.67
C ASN A 23 0.42 4.92 -11.32
N THR A 24 0.10 4.67 -10.06
CA THR A 24 -1.31 4.55 -9.64
C THR A 24 -2.09 5.85 -9.81
N MET A 25 -1.52 7.00 -9.43
CA MET A 25 -2.19 8.29 -9.63
C MET A 25 -2.49 8.55 -11.11
N ARG A 26 -1.55 8.20 -12.00
CA ARG A 26 -1.76 8.29 -13.44
C ARG A 26 -2.88 7.37 -13.91
N GLU A 27 -2.95 6.14 -13.44
CA GLU A 27 -4.02 5.21 -13.78
C GLU A 27 -5.38 5.67 -13.27
N VAL A 28 -5.45 6.22 -12.06
CA VAL A 28 -6.69 6.80 -11.52
C VAL A 28 -7.17 7.92 -12.44
N ASN A 29 -6.28 8.78 -12.93
CA ASN A 29 -6.63 9.87 -13.85
C ASN A 29 -7.10 9.41 -15.24
N LEU A 30 -7.02 8.11 -15.56
CA LEU A 30 -7.56 7.54 -16.79
C LEU A 30 -8.98 6.96 -16.60
N LEU A 31 -9.52 7.01 -15.38
CA LEU A 31 -10.90 6.62 -15.12
C LEU A 31 -11.87 7.59 -15.81
N PRO A 32 -13.11 7.15 -16.12
CA PRO A 32 -14.14 8.03 -16.65
C PRO A 32 -14.40 9.22 -15.72
N ASP A 33 -14.56 10.43 -16.28
CA ASP A 33 -14.79 11.66 -15.51
C ASP A 33 -15.94 11.53 -14.49
N ASN A 34 -17.00 10.81 -14.87
CA ASN A 34 -18.15 10.55 -14.01
C ASN A 34 -17.79 9.77 -12.73
N LEU A 35 -16.79 8.88 -12.80
CA LEU A 35 -16.25 8.15 -11.66
C LEU A 35 -15.17 8.97 -10.94
N LEU A 36 -14.29 9.67 -11.66
CA LEU A 36 -13.29 10.56 -11.07
C LEU A 36 -13.91 11.65 -10.19
N ASN A 37 -15.07 12.17 -10.60
CA ASN A 37 -15.81 13.20 -9.87
C ASN A 37 -16.58 12.65 -8.66
N ARG A 38 -16.33 11.41 -8.22
CA ARG A 38 -16.89 10.84 -7.00
C ARG A 38 -16.11 11.30 -5.77
N PRO A 39 -16.78 11.81 -4.71
CA PRO A 39 -16.11 12.25 -3.48
C PRO A 39 -15.14 11.20 -2.93
N SER A 40 -15.55 9.93 -2.93
CA SER A 40 -14.71 8.83 -2.47
C SER A 40 -13.45 8.63 -3.32
N VAL A 41 -13.53 8.78 -4.65
CA VAL A 41 -12.36 8.69 -5.54
C VAL A 41 -11.42 9.87 -5.33
N GLY A 42 -11.96 11.09 -5.20
CA GLY A 42 -11.19 12.29 -4.88
C GLY A 42 -10.46 12.20 -3.54
N LEU A 43 -11.09 11.59 -2.52
CA LEU A 43 -10.44 11.33 -1.23
C LEU A 43 -9.24 10.39 -1.39
N VAL A 44 -9.38 9.30 -2.15
CA VAL A 44 -8.26 8.40 -2.44
C VAL A 44 -7.15 9.12 -3.20
N GLN A 45 -7.46 9.93 -4.23
CA GLN A 45 -6.45 10.74 -4.93
C GLN A 45 -5.67 11.65 -3.98
N SER A 46 -6.36 12.29 -3.02
CA SER A 46 -5.72 13.15 -2.03
C SER A 46 -4.74 12.38 -1.14
N TRP A 47 -5.08 11.15 -0.73
CA TRP A 47 -4.20 10.31 0.08
C TRP A 47 -2.94 9.87 -0.67
N TYR A 48 -3.08 9.50 -1.95
CA TYR A 48 -1.94 9.15 -2.80
C TYR A 48 -1.03 10.36 -3.01
N MET A 49 -1.58 11.53 -3.32
CA MET A 49 -0.82 12.76 -3.50
C MET A 49 -0.05 13.14 -2.22
N GLN A 50 -0.72 13.12 -1.06
CA GLN A 50 -0.07 13.45 0.22
C GLN A 50 1.09 12.50 0.51
N SER A 51 0.90 11.20 0.28
CA SER A 51 1.93 10.19 0.51
C SER A 51 3.10 10.33 -0.45
N PHE A 52 2.83 10.69 -1.70
CA PHE A 52 3.85 10.94 -2.70
C PHE A 52 4.74 12.12 -2.29
N LEU A 53 4.14 13.25 -1.88
CA LEU A 53 4.89 14.43 -1.45
C LEU A 53 5.74 14.16 -0.20
N GLU A 54 5.16 13.50 0.81
CA GLU A 54 5.89 13.14 2.05
C GLU A 54 7.11 12.23 1.77
N LEU A 55 6.98 11.29 0.83
CA LEU A 55 8.10 10.41 0.45
C LEU A 55 9.16 11.14 -0.37
N LEU A 56 8.74 12.09 -1.22
CA LEU A 56 9.64 12.84 -2.10
C LEU A 56 10.62 13.72 -1.31
N GLU A 57 10.27 14.14 -0.09
CA GLU A 57 11.18 14.84 0.83
C GLU A 57 12.47 14.07 1.15
N TYR A 58 12.49 12.76 0.91
CA TYR A 58 13.63 11.89 1.21
C TYR A 58 14.55 11.61 0.02
N GLU A 59 14.24 12.09 -1.19
CA GLU A 59 15.02 11.81 -2.41
C GLU A 59 16.51 12.15 -2.25
N ASN A 60 16.79 13.29 -1.62
CA ASN A 60 18.14 13.85 -1.47
C ASN A 60 18.70 13.74 -0.04
N LYS A 61 17.99 13.09 0.89
CA LYS A 61 18.48 12.92 2.28
C LYS A 61 19.52 11.81 2.34
N SER A 62 20.53 11.94 3.21
CA SER A 62 21.61 10.96 3.31
C SER A 62 21.19 9.74 4.15
N PRO A 63 21.48 8.49 3.73
CA PRO A 63 21.27 7.30 4.55
C PRO A 63 22.27 7.17 5.71
N GLU A 64 23.30 8.02 5.74
CA GLU A 64 24.33 8.01 6.80
C GLU A 64 23.83 8.65 8.10
N ASP A 65 22.75 9.43 8.05
CA ASP A 65 22.12 10.04 9.21
C ASP A 65 21.05 9.11 9.79
N PRO A 66 21.23 8.56 11.01
CA PRO A 66 20.25 7.69 11.65
C PRO A 66 18.89 8.36 11.86
N HIS A 67 18.85 9.68 12.05
CA HIS A 67 17.60 10.41 12.22
C HIS A 67 16.78 10.44 10.92
N VAL A 68 17.43 10.44 9.75
CA VAL A 68 16.74 10.31 8.46
C VAL A 68 16.06 8.95 8.35
N LEU A 69 16.73 7.86 8.79
CA LEU A 69 16.19 6.51 8.73
C LEU A 69 14.98 6.34 9.66
N ASP A 70 15.09 6.81 10.91
CA ASP A 70 13.98 6.75 11.87
C ASP A 70 12.78 7.59 11.42
N ASN A 71 13.01 8.82 10.95
CA ASN A 71 11.93 9.65 10.40
C ASN A 71 11.29 9.00 9.16
N PHE A 72 12.08 8.37 8.29
CA PHE A 72 11.56 7.66 7.13
C PHE A 72 10.66 6.50 7.55
N LEU A 73 11.09 5.71 8.54
CA LEU A 73 10.27 4.65 9.13
C LEU A 73 8.92 5.19 9.65
N GLN A 74 8.93 6.32 10.37
CA GLN A 74 7.69 6.96 10.84
C GLN A 74 6.79 7.42 9.68
N VAL A 75 7.39 7.96 8.61
CA VAL A 75 6.64 8.30 7.39
C VAL A 75 6.02 7.05 6.75
N LEU A 76 6.73 5.93 6.67
CA LEU A 76 6.18 4.67 6.15
C LEU A 76 4.98 4.19 6.98
N ILE A 77 5.07 4.27 8.31
CA ILE A 77 3.96 3.93 9.22
C ILE A 77 2.76 4.85 8.99
N LYS A 78 2.99 6.16 8.87
CA LYS A 78 1.94 7.15 8.60
C LYS A 78 1.26 6.89 7.25
N VAL A 79 2.06 6.66 6.20
CA VAL A 79 1.57 6.34 4.86
C VAL A 79 0.76 5.05 4.86
N ARG A 80 1.25 3.99 5.53
CA ARG A 80 0.50 2.74 5.70
C ARG A 80 -0.86 2.98 6.32
N ASN A 81 -0.89 3.70 7.45
CA ASN A 81 -2.12 3.94 8.20
C ASN A 81 -3.13 4.79 7.42
N ARG A 82 -2.67 5.87 6.76
CA ARG A 82 -3.51 6.70 5.87
C ARG A 82 -4.20 5.87 4.81
N HIS A 83 -3.49 4.88 4.30
CA HIS A 83 -3.96 4.06 3.20
C HIS A 83 -4.82 2.87 3.65
N ASN A 84 -5.08 2.64 4.94
CA ASN A 84 -5.85 1.48 5.42
C ASN A 84 -7.23 1.37 4.75
N ASP A 85 -7.91 2.50 4.55
CA ASP A 85 -9.30 2.53 4.07
C ASP A 85 -9.43 2.72 2.54
N VAL A 86 -8.32 2.70 1.80
CA VAL A 86 -8.35 2.87 0.34
C VAL A 86 -9.25 1.86 -0.38
N VAL A 87 -9.26 0.60 0.07
CA VAL A 87 -10.11 -0.44 -0.54
C VAL A 87 -11.60 -0.16 -0.33
N PRO A 88 -12.09 -0.02 0.93
CA PRO A 88 -13.50 0.30 1.13
C PRO A 88 -13.89 1.66 0.54
N THR A 89 -13.02 2.67 0.60
CA THR A 89 -13.31 3.99 -0.01
C THR A 89 -13.37 3.93 -1.53
N MET A 90 -12.45 3.23 -2.21
CA MET A 90 -12.53 3.08 -3.67
C MET A 90 -13.78 2.28 -4.08
N ALA A 91 -14.14 1.23 -3.33
CA ALA A 91 -15.39 0.51 -3.54
C ALA A 91 -16.62 1.42 -3.40
N GLN A 92 -16.63 2.29 -2.38
CA GLN A 92 -17.67 3.29 -2.19
C GLN A 92 -17.77 4.24 -3.40
N GLY A 93 -16.65 4.66 -3.98
CA GLY A 93 -16.63 5.47 -5.21
C GLY A 93 -17.29 4.77 -6.41
N VAL A 94 -17.08 3.47 -6.57
CA VAL A 94 -17.74 2.68 -7.63
C VAL A 94 -19.24 2.54 -7.36
N ILE A 95 -19.66 2.39 -6.09
CA ILE A 95 -21.07 2.36 -5.69
C ILE A 95 -21.74 3.71 -6.00
N GLU A 96 -21.13 4.83 -5.58
CA GLU A 96 -21.62 6.19 -5.86
C GLU A 96 -21.75 6.48 -7.37
N TYR A 97 -20.87 5.87 -8.18
CA TYR A 97 -20.98 5.94 -9.64
C TYR A 97 -22.18 5.13 -10.14
N LYS A 98 -22.29 3.87 -9.72
CA LYS A 98 -23.36 2.96 -10.13
C LYS A 98 -24.75 3.47 -9.76
N GLU A 99 -24.92 4.03 -8.56
CA GLU A 99 -26.19 4.59 -8.10
C GLU A 99 -26.64 5.80 -8.93
N LYS A 100 -25.69 6.63 -9.38
CA LYS A 100 -26.01 7.85 -10.13
C LYS A 100 -26.17 7.62 -11.63
N PHE A 101 -25.41 6.70 -12.22
CA PHE A 101 -25.33 6.54 -13.67
C PHE A 101 -25.79 5.16 -14.17
N GLY A 102 -26.12 4.24 -13.27
CA GLY A 102 -26.50 2.88 -13.62
C GLY A 102 -25.30 2.00 -13.99
N PHE A 103 -25.60 0.88 -14.65
CA PHE A 103 -24.59 -0.09 -15.09
C PHE A 103 -24.42 -0.02 -16.60
N ASP A 104 -23.17 0.16 -17.04
CA ASP A 104 -22.76 0.09 -18.43
C ASP A 104 -21.72 -1.04 -18.58
N PRO A 105 -21.97 -2.09 -19.39
CA PRO A 105 -21.05 -3.22 -19.56
C PRO A 105 -19.65 -2.84 -20.05
N PHE A 106 -19.54 -1.84 -20.94
CA PHE A 106 -18.26 -1.38 -21.48
C PHE A 106 -17.47 -0.65 -20.40
N ILE A 107 -18.11 0.29 -19.69
CA ILE A 107 -17.47 1.02 -18.60
C ILE A 107 -17.09 0.08 -17.45
N SER A 108 -17.95 -0.89 -17.14
CA SER A 108 -17.67 -1.90 -16.11
C SER A 108 -16.40 -2.69 -16.41
N SER A 109 -16.13 -3.03 -17.67
CA SER A 109 -14.91 -3.74 -18.06
C SER A 109 -13.66 -2.89 -17.84
N ASN A 110 -13.73 -1.59 -18.15
CA ASN A 110 -12.63 -0.64 -17.90
C ASN A 110 -12.39 -0.42 -16.40
N ILE A 111 -13.47 -0.32 -15.62
CA ILE A 111 -13.39 -0.20 -14.15
C ILE A 111 -12.75 -1.47 -13.58
N GLN A 112 -13.18 -2.66 -14.00
CA GLN A 112 -12.59 -3.92 -13.52
C GLN A 112 -11.09 -3.98 -13.81
N TYR A 113 -10.68 -3.69 -15.06
CA TYR A 113 -9.27 -3.66 -15.43
C TYR A 113 -8.46 -2.69 -14.58
N PHE A 114 -9.01 -1.49 -14.32
CA PHE A 114 -8.39 -0.53 -13.41
C PHE A 114 -8.27 -1.08 -11.98
N LEU A 115 -9.35 -1.63 -11.42
CA LEU A 115 -9.38 -2.12 -10.04
C LEU A 115 -8.39 -3.25 -9.81
N ASP A 116 -8.25 -4.17 -10.76
CA ASP A 116 -7.29 -5.28 -10.67
C ASP A 116 -5.86 -4.75 -10.55
N ARG A 117 -5.49 -3.76 -11.36
CA ARG A 117 -4.17 -3.12 -11.33
C ARG A 117 -3.97 -2.26 -10.09
N PHE A 118 -4.97 -1.47 -9.74
CA PHE A 118 -4.97 -0.60 -8.57
C PHE A 118 -4.75 -1.41 -7.28
N TYR A 119 -5.49 -2.49 -7.10
CA TYR A 119 -5.37 -3.34 -5.91
C TYR A 119 -4.10 -4.20 -5.94
N THR A 120 -3.64 -4.66 -7.10
CA THR A 120 -2.35 -5.35 -7.22
C THR A 120 -1.19 -4.43 -6.82
N ASN A 121 -1.15 -3.21 -7.35
CA ASN A 121 -0.14 -2.23 -6.94
C ASN A 121 -0.24 -1.97 -5.44
N ARG A 122 -1.45 -1.90 -4.89
CA ARG A 122 -1.63 -1.63 -3.47
C ARG A 122 -1.15 -2.77 -2.55
N ILE A 123 -1.38 -4.02 -2.94
CA ILE A 123 -0.81 -5.20 -2.25
C ILE A 123 0.72 -5.10 -2.26
N SER A 124 1.30 -4.80 -3.43
CA SER A 124 2.75 -4.68 -3.60
C SER A 124 3.34 -3.54 -2.74
N PHE A 125 2.64 -2.41 -2.65
CA PHE A 125 3.02 -1.25 -1.87
C PHE A 125 2.99 -1.55 -0.36
N ARG A 126 1.91 -2.20 0.10
CA ARG A 126 1.79 -2.64 1.50
C ARG A 126 2.86 -3.68 1.84
N MET A 127 3.18 -4.59 0.93
CA MET A 127 4.24 -5.58 1.11
C MET A 127 5.59 -4.90 1.36
N LEU A 128 5.98 -3.94 0.52
CA LEU A 128 7.24 -3.20 0.67
C LEU A 128 7.33 -2.47 2.01
N ILE A 129 6.29 -1.72 2.38
CA ILE A 129 6.25 -0.99 3.65
C ILE A 129 6.33 -1.95 4.83
N ASN A 130 5.50 -3.02 4.82
CA ASN A 130 5.47 -3.99 5.92
C ASN A 130 6.84 -4.64 6.13
N GLN A 131 7.52 -5.02 5.05
CA GLN A 131 8.85 -5.62 5.13
C GLN A 131 9.84 -4.68 5.84
N HIS A 132 9.90 -3.41 5.44
CA HIS A 132 10.78 -2.45 6.09
C HIS A 132 10.41 -2.23 7.56
N THR A 133 9.12 -1.99 7.84
CA THR A 133 8.68 -1.70 9.22
C THR A 133 8.87 -2.89 10.17
N LEU A 134 8.69 -4.13 9.70
CA LEU A 134 8.86 -5.33 10.53
C LEU A 134 10.33 -5.72 10.73
N LEU A 135 11.20 -5.36 9.79
CA LEU A 135 12.64 -5.64 9.90
C LEU A 135 13.37 -4.60 10.74
N PHE A 136 13.00 -3.33 10.62
CA PHE A 136 13.75 -2.20 11.19
C PHE A 136 12.98 -1.39 12.24
N GLY A 137 11.67 -1.60 12.40
CA GLY A 137 10.82 -0.80 13.27
C GLY A 137 10.86 -1.10 14.77
N GLY A 138 11.85 -1.88 15.24
CA GLY A 138 12.01 -2.23 16.66
C GLY A 138 10.98 -3.23 17.21
N ASP A 139 9.79 -3.32 16.62
CA ASP A 139 8.78 -4.32 16.94
C ASP A 139 9.18 -5.70 16.40
N THR A 140 9.89 -6.48 17.22
CA THR A 140 9.90 -7.92 17.03
C THR A 140 8.47 -8.39 17.15
N ASN A 141 7.83 -8.85 16.06
CA ASN A 141 6.52 -9.50 16.15
C ASN A 141 6.65 -10.70 17.12
N PRO A 142 6.22 -10.59 18.39
CA PRO A 142 6.55 -11.59 19.40
C PRO A 142 5.83 -12.91 19.11
N ALA A 143 4.72 -12.82 18.36
CA ALA A 143 3.94 -13.97 17.92
C ALA A 143 4.69 -14.83 16.88
N HIS A 144 5.57 -14.23 16.07
CA HIS A 144 6.25 -14.93 14.97
C HIS A 144 7.74 -14.56 14.85
N PRO A 145 8.58 -14.93 15.84
CA PRO A 145 10.00 -14.55 15.89
C PRO A 145 10.86 -15.17 14.78
N LYS A 146 10.36 -16.23 14.10
CA LYS A 146 11.04 -16.90 12.98
C LYS A 146 10.77 -16.27 11.62
N HIS A 147 9.82 -15.33 11.52
CA HIS A 147 9.50 -14.67 10.25
C HIS A 147 10.57 -13.65 9.86
N ILE A 148 10.78 -13.49 8.56
CA ILE A 148 11.60 -12.44 7.97
C ILE A 148 10.64 -11.38 7.44
N GLY A 149 10.46 -10.31 8.22
CA GLY A 149 9.41 -9.34 7.98
C GLY A 149 8.04 -10.04 8.08
N SER A 150 7.27 -10.00 6.98
CA SER A 150 5.98 -10.71 6.86
C SER A 150 6.08 -12.05 6.10
N ILE A 151 7.27 -12.63 5.93
CA ILE A 151 7.49 -13.89 5.21
C ILE A 151 7.86 -14.99 6.22
N ASP A 152 7.09 -16.09 6.20
CA ASP A 152 7.44 -17.33 6.88
C ASP A 152 8.28 -18.22 5.95
N PRO A 153 9.58 -18.42 6.22
CA PRO A 153 10.43 -19.26 5.39
C PRO A 153 10.06 -20.76 5.47
N THR A 154 9.27 -21.15 6.47
CA THR A 154 8.88 -22.53 6.76
C THR A 154 7.36 -22.67 6.85
N CYS A 155 6.63 -21.85 6.07
CA CYS A 155 5.18 -21.80 6.07
C CYS A 155 4.55 -23.20 5.91
N ASN A 156 3.86 -23.66 6.95
CA ASN A 156 3.07 -24.88 6.88
C ASN A 156 1.67 -24.55 6.35
N VAL A 157 1.44 -24.91 5.09
CA VAL A 157 0.16 -24.66 4.40
C VAL A 157 -1.02 -25.30 5.15
N ALA A 158 -0.85 -26.47 5.76
CA ALA A 158 -1.93 -27.12 6.49
C ALA A 158 -2.34 -26.35 7.75
N ASP A 159 -1.37 -25.74 8.45
CA ASP A 159 -1.64 -24.92 9.64
C ASP A 159 -2.31 -23.60 9.26
N VAL A 160 -1.93 -23.01 8.12
CA VAL A 160 -2.59 -21.80 7.59
C VAL A 160 -4.07 -22.07 7.29
N VAL A 161 -4.39 -23.21 6.67
CA VAL A 161 -5.78 -23.61 6.39
C VAL A 161 -6.58 -23.81 7.69
N LYS A 162 -5.98 -24.46 8.70
CA LYS A 162 -6.62 -24.68 10.00
C LYS A 162 -6.80 -23.39 10.80
N GLY A 163 -5.82 -22.49 10.77
CA GLY A 163 -5.92 -21.18 11.41
C GLY A 163 -6.96 -20.28 10.75
N GLY A 164 -7.11 -20.38 9.42
CA GLY A 164 -8.16 -19.68 8.67
C GLY A 164 -9.58 -20.23 8.88
N SER A 165 -9.73 -21.40 9.51
CA SER A 165 -11.02 -22.02 9.82
C SER A 165 -11.45 -21.84 11.29
N GLY A 166 -10.76 -20.98 12.05
CA GLY A 166 -10.92 -20.83 13.50
C GLY A 166 -11.27 -19.42 14.01
N SER A 167 -11.95 -18.58 13.23
CA SER A 167 -12.36 -17.22 13.66
C SER A 167 -13.84 -16.88 13.46
N ASP A 168 -14.69 -17.86 13.11
CA ASP A 168 -16.15 -17.69 13.05
C ASP A 168 -16.83 -18.76 13.92
N ALA A 169 -16.88 -18.50 15.23
CA ALA A 169 -17.82 -19.11 16.19
C ALA A 169 -18.05 -18.14 17.35
#